data_AF-A0A7K0Y816-F1
#
_entry.id   AF-A0A7K0Y816-F1
#
_cell.length_a   1.000
_cell.length_b   1.000
_cell.length_c   1.000
_cell.angle_alpha   90.00
_cell.angle_beta   90.00
_cell.angle_gamma   90.00
#
_symmetry.space_group_name_H-M   'P 1'
#
loop_
_entity.id
_entity.type
_entity.pdbx_description
1 polymer ?
#
loop_
_entity_poly.entity_id
_entity_poly.type
_entity_poly.pdbx_seq_one_letter_code
_entity_poly.pdbx_strand_id
1 'polypeptide(L)' 'MAQAPQPNSVVRIGILGCGNVGAALVQLIERQAAVITERTGITLQVANV' A
#
# COMPACT_ATOMS: atom_id res chain seq x y z
N MET A 1 -6.84 -13.55 -14.28
CA MET A 1 -7.01 -13.14 -12.87
C MET A 1 -5.62 -12.95 -12.28
N ALA A 2 -5.36 -11.88 -11.53
CA ALA A 2 -4.02 -11.64 -10.99
C ALA A 2 -3.69 -12.64 -9.86
N GLN A 3 -2.44 -13.11 -9.80
CA GLN A 3 -1.94 -13.96 -8.72
C GLN A 3 -1.94 -13.17 -7.40
N ALA A 4 -2.27 -13.82 -6.28
CA ALA A 4 -2.12 -13.20 -4.96
C ALA A 4 -0.63 -12.87 -4.67
N PRO A 5 -0.34 -11.71 -4.06
CA PRO A 5 1.02 -11.38 -3.63
C PRO A 5 1.53 -12.40 -2.63
N GLN A 6 2.81 -12.75 -2.75
CA GLN A 6 3.48 -13.65 -1.83
C GLN A 6 3.96 -12.89 -0.59
N PRO A 7 4.12 -13.57 0.56
CA PRO A 7 4.82 -12.99 1.70
C PRO A 7 6.22 -12.48 1.28
N ASN A 8 6.61 -11.36 1.86
CA ASN A 8 7.81 -10.57 1.59
C ASN A 8 7.89 -9.91 0.18
N SER A 9 6.75 -9.75 -0.51
CA SER A 9 6.71 -9.05 -1.80
C SER A 9 6.51 -7.54 -1.65
N VAL A 10 7.07 -6.76 -2.59
CA VAL A 10 6.78 -5.33 -2.74
C VAL A 10 5.67 -5.16 -3.76
N VAL A 11 4.55 -4.59 -3.34
CA VAL A 11 3.39 -4.34 -4.20
C VAL A 11 3.27 -2.85 -4.48
N ARG A 12 3.45 -2.49 -5.75
CA ARG A 12 3.30 -1.12 -6.24
C ARG A 12 1.83 -0.84 -6.52
N ILE A 13 1.28 0.17 -5.87
CA ILE A 13 -0.13 0.54 -6.00
C ILE A 13 -0.29 1.94 -6.58
N GLY A 14 -1.34 2.12 -7.38
CA GLY A 14 -1.83 3.44 -7.80
C GLY A 14 -3.09 3.78 -7.01
N ILE A 15 -3.17 5.01 -6.51
CA ILE A 15 -4.40 5.54 -5.91
C ILE A 15 -5.17 6.26 -7.02
N LEU A 16 -6.41 5.89 -7.30
CA LEU A 16 -7.25 6.58 -8.27
C LEU A 16 -8.18 7.55 -7.53
N GLY A 17 -7.76 8.81 -7.45
CA GLY A 17 -8.47 9.88 -6.75
C GLY A 17 -7.82 10.21 -5.40
N CYS A 18 -7.28 11.43 -5.30
CA CYS A 18 -6.54 11.92 -4.12
C CYS A 18 -7.26 13.10 -3.43
N GLY A 19 -8.57 12.93 -3.18
CA GLY A 19 -9.31 13.84 -2.28
C GLY A 19 -9.02 13.54 -0.81
N ASN A 20 -9.96 13.87 0.08
CA ASN A 20 -9.81 13.64 1.52
C ASN A 20 -9.40 12.20 1.89
N VAL A 21 -10.03 11.20 1.25
CA VAL A 21 -9.78 9.79 1.55
C VAL A 21 -8.46 9.32 0.96
N GLY A 22 -8.18 9.64 -0.31
CA GLY A 22 -6.95 9.22 -0.98
C GLY A 22 -5.71 9.79 -0.30
N ALA A 23 -5.72 11.08 0.04
CA ALA A 23 -4.62 11.72 0.75
C ALA A 23 -4.39 11.12 2.16
N ALA A 24 -5.47 10.87 2.91
CA ALA A 24 -5.37 10.24 4.22
C ALA A 24 -4.84 8.80 4.13
N LEU A 25 -5.27 8.04 3.11
CA LEU A 25 -4.80 6.69 2.87
C LEU A 25 -3.30 6.65 2.57
N VAL A 26 -2.80 7.54 1.69
CA VAL A 26 -1.36 7.63 1.39
C VAL A 26 -0.56 7.86 2.66
N GLN A 27 -0.98 8.81 3.49
CA GLN A 27 -0.30 9.09 4.77
C GLN A 27 -0.35 7.89 5.74
N LEU A 28 -1.46 7.16 5.79
CA LEU A 28 -1.58 5.97 6.63
C LEU A 28 -0.64 4.85 6.15
N ILE A 29 -0.56 4.62 4.85
CA ILE A 29 0.34 3.61 4.27
C ILE A 29 1.80 3.92 4.61
N GLU A 30 2.21 5.17 4.48
CA GLU A 30 3.58 5.60 4.81
C GLU A 30 3.85 5.46 6.32
N ARG A 31 2.99 6.04 7.17
CA ARG A 31 3.18 6.01 8.63
C ARG A 31 3.10 4.60 9.23
N GLN A 32 2.37 3.69 8.60
CA GLN A 32 2.14 2.33 9.10
C GLN A 32 2.86 1.27 8.28
N ALA A 33 3.84 1.62 7.45
CA ALA A 33 4.53 0.68 6.56
C ALA A 33 5.08 -0.56 7.30
N ALA A 34 5.66 -0.37 8.49
CA ALA A 34 6.15 -1.46 9.32
C ALA A 34 5.00 -2.38 9.81
N VAL A 35 3.92 -1.81 10.34
CA VAL A 35 2.75 -2.55 10.84
C VAL A 35 2.05 -3.31 9.71
N ILE A 36 1.94 -2.71 8.53
CA ILE A 36 1.37 -3.36 7.34
C ILE A 36 2.24 -4.55 6.94
N THR A 37 3.56 -4.37 6.90
CA THR A 37 4.50 -5.44 6.53
C THR A 37 4.47 -6.57 7.56
N GLU A 38 4.46 -6.26 8.85
CA GLU A 38 4.36 -7.25 9.93
C GLU A 38 3.06 -8.07 9.84
N ARG A 39 1.93 -7.41 9.59
CA ARG A 39 0.61 -8.07 9.57
C ARG A 39 0.31 -8.86 8.31
N THR A 40 0.85 -8.42 7.17
CA THR A 40 0.50 -8.96 5.86
C THR A 40 1.64 -9.71 5.18
N GLY A 41 2.87 -9.51 5.65
CA GLY A 41 4.08 -9.90 4.96
C GLY A 41 4.37 -9.07 3.70
N ILE A 42 3.58 -8.05 3.36
CA ILE A 42 3.71 -7.32 2.10
C ILE A 42 4.13 -5.88 2.39
N THR A 43 5.06 -5.35 1.58
CA THR A 43 5.39 -3.92 1.58
C THR A 43 4.58 -3.21 0.50
N LEU A 44 3.72 -2.29 0.89
CA LEU A 44 2.97 -1.44 -0.04
C LEU A 44 3.79 -0.22 -0.43
N GLN A 45 3.94 0.01 -1.73
CA GLN A 45 4.60 1.20 -2.28
C GLN A 45 3.61 1.98 -3.14
N VAL A 46 3.26 3.19 -2.72
CA VAL A 46 2.47 4.10 -3.55
C VAL A 46 3.34 4.58 -4.71
N ALA A 47 3.00 4.16 -5.93
CA ALA A 47 3.74 4.49 -7.14
C ALA A 47 3.17 5.72 -7.85
N ASN A 48 1.86 5.95 -7.74
CA ASN A 48 1.19 7.12 -8.29
C ASN A 48 -0.11 7.42 -7.51
N VAL A 49 -0.58 8.68 -7.59
CA VAL A 49 -1.85 9.15 -7.02
C VAL A 49 -2.70 9.87 -8.05
#